data_AF-A0A2V5Y7R5-F1
#
_entry.id   AF-A0A2V5Y7R5-F1
#
_cell.length_a   1.000
_cell.length_b   1.000
_cell.length_c   1.000
_cell.angle_alpha   90.00
_cell.angle_beta   90.00
_cell.angle_gamma   90.00
#
_symmetry.space_group_name_H-M   'P 1'
#
loop_
_entity.id
_entity.type
_entity.pdbx_description
1 polymer ?
#
loop_
_entity_poly.entity_id
_entity_poly.type
_entity_poly.pdbx_seq_one_letter_code
_entity_poly.pdbx_strand_id
1 'polypeptide(L)'
;MLGPHRVGDDLKIRVFQPDAEKIDIVLNRPSTGPVAVERIHRDGFFCATVPGATRDLDYRLRLTTRDGSEQLARDPYQYGPIMGEVDLHLFAEGQHWKLYEKFGAHLRTIGDEAGVYFAVWAPNAQRVSVVGDFNGWDGRVNPMRRLLGSGVWELFLPGIKEGVHYKFE
;
A
#
# COMPACT_ATOMS: atom_id res chain seq x y z
N MET A 1 -8.34 -3.50 7.47
CA MET A 1 -7.43 -4.01 6.44
C MET A 1 -7.67 -3.27 5.14
N LEU A 2 -6.62 -2.75 4.51
CA LEU A 2 -6.64 -2.01 3.24
C LEU A 2 -6.27 -2.93 2.07
N GLY A 3 -6.54 -2.49 0.84
CA GLY A 3 -6.28 -3.21 -0.38
C GLY A 3 -7.36 -4.22 -0.76
N PRO A 4 -7.06 -5.14 -1.70
CA PRO A 4 -7.99 -6.16 -2.19
C PRO A 4 -8.07 -7.35 -1.22
N HIS A 5 -9.29 -7.81 -0.93
CA HIS A 5 -9.58 -8.98 -0.08
C HIS A 5 -10.75 -9.78 -0.66
N ARG A 6 -10.61 -11.11 -0.78
CA ARG A 6 -11.74 -11.96 -1.23
C ARG A 6 -12.80 -12.05 -0.12
N VAL A 7 -14.06 -11.96 -0.51
CA VAL A 7 -15.23 -12.14 0.35
C VAL A 7 -16.26 -12.95 -0.42
N GLY A 8 -16.39 -14.24 -0.10
CA GLY A 8 -17.11 -15.18 -0.97
C GLY A 8 -16.43 -15.26 -2.34
N ASP A 9 -17.22 -15.10 -3.40
CA ASP A 9 -16.75 -15.08 -4.79
C ASP A 9 -16.29 -13.68 -5.25
N ASP A 10 -16.53 -12.65 -4.45
CA ASP A 10 -16.27 -11.26 -4.80
C ASP A 10 -14.95 -10.74 -4.22
N LEU A 11 -14.47 -9.64 -4.80
CA LEU A 11 -13.32 -8.90 -4.28
C LEU A 11 -13.75 -7.58 -3.64
N LYS A 12 -13.46 -7.41 -2.35
CA LYS A 12 -13.60 -6.11 -1.68
C LYS A 12 -12.27 -5.35 -1.70
N ILE A 13 -12.28 -4.15 -2.24
CA ILE A 13 -11.14 -3.23 -2.25
C ILE A 13 -11.42 -2.12 -1.26
N ARG A 14 -10.56 -1.97 -0.26
CA ARG A 14 -10.70 -0.97 0.81
C ARG A 14 -9.54 0.02 0.76
N VAL A 15 -9.87 1.29 0.69
CA VAL A 15 -8.91 2.38 0.55
C VAL A 15 -9.13 3.39 1.65
N PHE A 16 -8.04 3.91 2.22
CA PHE A 16 -8.09 5.01 3.16
C PHE A 16 -7.36 6.21 2.56
N GLN A 17 -8.10 7.27 2.25
CA GLN A 17 -7.61 8.54 1.72
C GLN A 17 -8.42 9.68 2.34
N PRO A 18 -7.94 10.29 3.44
CA PRO A 18 -8.69 11.31 4.18
C PRO A 18 -9.02 12.55 3.34
N ASP A 19 -8.12 12.92 2.43
CA ASP A 19 -8.22 14.14 1.62
C ASP A 19 -8.94 13.92 0.27
N ALA A 20 -9.28 12.67 -0.08
CA ALA A 20 -10.06 12.39 -1.28
C ALA A 20 -11.53 12.77 -1.07
N GLU A 21 -12.10 13.49 -2.03
CA GLU A 21 -13.53 13.77 -2.11
C GLU A 21 -14.28 12.55 -2.69
N LYS A 22 -13.69 11.92 -3.71
CA LYS A 22 -14.20 10.72 -4.36
C LYS A 22 -13.07 9.78 -4.74
N ILE A 23 -13.35 8.47 -4.74
CA ILE A 23 -12.48 7.45 -5.31
C ILE A 23 -13.29 6.61 -6.30
N ASP A 24 -12.70 6.32 -7.45
CA ASP A 24 -13.17 5.30 -8.39
C ASP A 24 -12.08 4.24 -8.59
N ILE A 25 -12.48 3.00 -8.84
CA ILE A 25 -11.56 1.93 -9.26
C ILE A 25 -11.59 1.83 -10.77
N VAL A 26 -10.45 2.09 -11.40
CA VAL A 26 -10.26 2.01 -12.85
C VAL A 26 -9.60 0.67 -13.16
N LEU A 27 -10.33 -0.21 -13.84
CA LEU A 27 -9.81 -1.51 -14.26
C LEU A 27 -8.95 -1.34 -15.51
N ASN A 28 -7.84 -2.05 -15.59
CA ASN A 28 -7.01 -2.08 -16.79
C ASN A 28 -7.59 -3.04 -17.85
N ARG A 29 -8.85 -2.81 -18.25
CA ARG A 29 -9.56 -3.62 -19.25
C ARG A 29 -10.30 -2.70 -20.24
N PRO A 30 -10.25 -2.97 -21.56
CA PRO A 30 -10.71 -2.02 -22.59
C PRO A 30 -12.19 -1.62 -22.56
N SER A 31 -13.07 -2.38 -21.89
CA SER A 31 -14.53 -2.26 -22.02
C SER A 31 -15.27 -2.08 -20.70
N THR A 32 -14.57 -1.86 -19.59
CA THR A 32 -15.21 -1.70 -18.28
C THR A 32 -15.08 -0.26 -17.80
N GLY A 33 -16.21 0.39 -17.55
CA GLY A 33 -16.23 1.69 -16.88
C GLY A 33 -15.66 1.61 -15.46
N PRO A 34 -15.33 2.76 -14.85
CA PRO A 34 -14.86 2.79 -13.47
C PRO A 34 -15.90 2.18 -12.53
N VAL A 35 -15.43 1.38 -11.57
CA VAL A 35 -16.26 0.87 -10.47
C VAL A 35 -16.30 1.95 -9.39
N ALA A 36 -17.51 2.46 -9.12
CA ALA A 36 -17.72 3.46 -8.08
C ALA A 36 -17.38 2.88 -6.70
N VAL A 37 -16.70 3.67 -5.87
CA VAL A 37 -16.35 3.29 -4.50
C VAL A 37 -17.26 4.01 -3.52
N GLU A 38 -17.84 3.28 -2.57
CA GLU A 38 -18.68 3.85 -1.52
C GLU A 38 -17.80 4.42 -0.40
N ARG A 39 -18.07 5.64 0.04
CA ARG A 39 -17.48 6.19 1.27
C ARG A 39 -18.22 5.62 2.47
N ILE A 40 -17.62 4.64 3.14
CA ILE A 40 -18.23 3.97 4.30
C ILE A 40 -17.90 4.64 5.64
N HIS A 41 -16.92 5.56 5.66
CA HIS A 41 -16.64 6.39 6.84
C HIS A 41 -16.24 7.82 6.45
N ARG A 42 -16.70 8.80 7.23
CA ARG A 42 -16.46 10.23 6.95
C ARG A 42 -14.97 10.60 6.93
N ASP A 43 -14.15 9.89 7.69
CA ASP A 43 -12.69 10.11 7.81
C ASP A 43 -11.89 9.67 6.57
N GLY A 44 -12.57 9.31 5.46
CA GLY A 44 -11.92 8.95 4.20
C GLY A 44 -11.69 7.45 4.05
N PHE A 45 -12.55 6.63 4.63
CA PHE A 45 -12.53 5.18 4.38
C PHE A 45 -13.54 4.84 3.28
N PHE A 46 -13.05 4.17 2.25
CA PHE A 46 -13.82 3.81 1.07
C PHE A 46 -13.80 2.30 0.83
N CYS A 47 -14.89 1.75 0.30
CA CYS A 47 -15.02 0.34 -0.05
C CYS A 47 -15.72 0.17 -1.39
N ALA A 48 -15.15 -0.69 -2.24
CA ALA A 48 -15.82 -1.18 -3.45
C ALA A 48 -15.90 -2.70 -3.40
N THR A 49 -16.91 -3.24 -4.08
CA THR A 49 -17.06 -4.66 -4.33
C THR A 49 -16.97 -4.87 -5.84
N VAL A 50 -16.07 -5.75 -6.27
CA VAL A 50 -15.93 -6.15 -7.67
C VAL A 50 -16.40 -7.60 -7.79
N PRO A 51 -17.60 -7.85 -8.35
CA PRO A 51 -18.18 -9.18 -8.37
C PRO A 51 -17.34 -10.19 -9.16
N GLY A 52 -17.18 -11.39 -8.63
CA GLY A 52 -16.44 -12.48 -9.28
C GLY A 52 -14.95 -12.24 -9.53
N ALA A 53 -14.39 -11.13 -9.03
CA ALA A 53 -12.99 -10.79 -9.25
C ALA A 53 -12.05 -11.51 -8.29
N THR A 54 -10.82 -11.70 -8.74
CA THR A 54 -9.74 -12.35 -8.00
C THR A 54 -8.73 -11.32 -7.48
N ARG A 55 -7.84 -11.72 -6.55
CA ARG A 55 -6.90 -10.79 -5.88
C ARG A 55 -5.89 -10.15 -6.85
N ASP A 56 -5.59 -10.83 -7.95
CA ASP A 56 -4.73 -10.40 -9.06
C ASP A 56 -5.41 -9.43 -10.03
N LEU A 57 -6.63 -8.95 -9.72
CA LEU A 57 -7.29 -7.90 -10.48
C LEU A 57 -6.34 -6.70 -10.66
N ASP A 58 -6.03 -6.35 -11.91
CA ASP A 58 -5.23 -5.17 -12.23
C ASP A 58 -6.12 -3.92 -12.26
N TYR A 59 -5.84 -2.98 -11.36
CA TYR A 59 -6.58 -1.73 -11.25
C TYR A 59 -5.69 -0.57 -10.80
N ARG A 60 -6.22 0.64 -11.00
CA ARG A 60 -5.72 1.90 -10.46
C ARG A 60 -6.84 2.60 -9.69
N LEU A 61 -6.45 3.39 -8.71
CA LEU A 61 -7.33 4.28 -7.97
C LEU A 61 -7.36 5.62 -8.71
N ARG A 62 -8.55 6.09 -9.08
CA ARG A 62 -8.75 7.48 -9.47
C ARG A 62 -9.21 8.24 -8.25
N LEU A 63 -8.35 9.13 -7.76
CA LEU A 63 -8.58 10.00 -6.62
C LEU A 63 -9.04 11.35 -7.14
N THR A 64 -10.21 11.81 -6.69
CA THR A 64 -10.70 13.16 -6.99
C THR A 64 -10.65 13.98 -5.71
N THR A 65 -9.95 15.11 -5.73
CA THR A 65 -9.85 16.05 -4.60
C THR A 65 -11.02 17.05 -4.59
N ARG A 66 -11.14 17.84 -3.51
CA ARG A 66 -12.25 18.81 -3.35
C ARG A 66 -12.31 19.92 -4.39
N ASP A 67 -11.16 20.27 -4.95
CA ASP A 67 -11.05 21.24 -6.05
C ASP A 67 -11.38 20.62 -7.42
N GLY A 68 -11.71 19.32 -7.46
CA GLY A 68 -12.03 18.58 -8.68
C GLY A 68 -10.83 18.03 -9.43
N SER A 69 -9.60 18.22 -8.93
CA SER A 69 -8.43 17.62 -9.56
C SER A 69 -8.47 16.09 -9.46
N GLU A 70 -8.02 15.40 -10.51
CA GLU A 70 -8.00 13.94 -10.55
C GLU A 70 -6.58 13.40 -10.68
N GLN A 71 -6.26 12.38 -9.90
CA GLN A 71 -5.00 11.65 -9.99
C GLN A 71 -5.26 10.14 -10.10
N LEU A 72 -4.53 9.49 -11.02
CA LEU A 72 -4.45 8.03 -11.06
C LEU A 72 -3.26 7.55 -10.24
N ALA A 73 -3.49 6.61 -9.32
CA ALA A 73 -2.47 6.02 -8.47
C ALA A 73 -2.62 4.49 -8.39
N ARG A 74 -1.52 3.79 -8.15
CA ARG A 74 -1.54 2.37 -7.75
C ARG A 74 -1.90 2.26 -6.27
N ASP A 75 -2.60 1.19 -5.89
CA ASP A 75 -2.87 0.91 -4.47
C ASP A 75 -1.64 0.27 -3.82
N PRO A 76 -1.01 0.90 -2.80
CA PRO A 76 0.11 0.30 -2.06
C PRO A 76 -0.21 -1.07 -1.45
N TYR A 77 -1.47 -1.32 -1.14
CA TYR A 77 -1.92 -2.53 -0.45
C TYR A 77 -2.28 -3.68 -1.40
N GLN A 78 -2.18 -3.47 -2.73
CA GLN A 78 -2.26 -4.53 -3.72
C GLN A 78 -1.02 -5.45 -3.66
N TYR A 79 0.14 -4.89 -3.33
CA TYR A 79 1.40 -5.61 -3.26
C TYR A 79 1.43 -6.53 -2.02
N GLY A 80 1.73 -7.81 -2.25
CA GLY A 80 1.91 -8.83 -1.20
C GLY A 80 3.19 -8.63 -0.39
N PRO A 81 3.56 -9.58 0.49
CA PRO A 81 4.82 -9.54 1.21
C PRO A 81 6.02 -9.48 0.25
N ILE A 82 7.00 -8.63 0.53
CA ILE A 82 8.16 -8.42 -0.36
C ILE A 82 9.44 -9.01 0.23
N MET A 83 9.67 -8.83 1.53
CA MET A 83 10.79 -9.51 2.20
C MET A 83 10.52 -11.01 2.26
N GLY A 84 11.45 -11.80 1.70
CA GLY A 84 11.31 -13.26 1.63
C GLY A 84 11.63 -13.95 2.96
N GLU A 85 11.18 -15.20 3.09
CA GLU A 85 11.40 -16.01 4.30
C GLU A 85 12.89 -16.23 4.61
N VAL A 86 13.73 -16.40 3.58
CA VAL A 86 15.19 -16.56 3.75
C VAL A 86 15.82 -15.31 4.36
N ASP A 87 15.43 -14.11 3.89
CA ASP A 87 15.94 -12.85 4.43
C ASP A 87 15.54 -12.70 5.91
N LEU A 88 14.28 -13.03 6.23
CA LEU A 88 13.76 -12.98 7.60
C LEU A 88 14.45 -14.00 8.51
N HIS A 89 14.71 -15.21 8.01
CA HIS A 89 15.39 -16.26 8.74
C HIS A 89 16.83 -15.87 9.07
N LEU A 90 17.61 -15.44 8.08
CA LEU A 90 18.98 -14.97 8.29
C LEU A 90 19.04 -13.75 9.20
N PHE A 91 18.04 -12.85 9.12
CA PHE A 91 17.92 -11.72 10.04
C PHE A 91 17.69 -12.19 11.48
N ALA A 92 16.77 -13.14 11.69
CA ALA A 92 16.46 -13.67 13.01
C ALA A 92 17.66 -14.40 13.66
N GLU A 93 18.53 -15.02 12.85
CA GLU A 93 19.76 -15.66 13.33
C GLU A 93 20.94 -14.69 13.49
N GLY A 94 20.79 -13.42 13.11
CA GLY A 94 21.88 -12.43 13.12
C GLY A 94 22.96 -12.71 12.07
N GLN A 95 22.66 -13.50 11.03
CA GLN A 95 23.60 -13.94 9.99
C GLN A 95 23.41 -13.21 8.65
N HIS A 96 22.50 -12.24 8.58
CA HIS A 96 22.24 -11.51 7.35
C HIS A 96 23.23 -10.36 7.12
N TRP A 97 24.43 -10.67 6.61
CA TRP A 97 25.52 -9.69 6.42
C TRP A 97 25.17 -8.49 5.52
N LYS A 98 24.22 -8.65 4.60
CA LYS A 98 23.75 -7.60 3.68
C LYS A 98 22.39 -7.01 4.09
N LEU A 99 22.13 -6.92 5.39
CA LEU A 99 20.82 -6.51 5.92
C LEU A 99 20.40 -5.11 5.42
N TYR A 100 21.37 -4.24 5.19
CA TYR A 100 21.17 -2.89 4.67
C TYR A 100 20.56 -2.87 3.25
N GLU A 101 20.63 -3.95 2.47
CA GLU A 101 19.98 -4.05 1.15
C GLU A 101 18.47 -4.35 1.25
N LYS A 102 18.00 -4.67 2.47
CA LYS A 102 16.64 -5.11 2.78
C LYS A 102 15.91 -4.13 3.70
N PHE A 103 16.58 -3.63 4.75
CA PHE A 103 16.02 -2.65 5.68
C PHE A 103 16.29 -1.21 5.23
N GLY A 104 15.46 -0.28 5.68
CA GLY A 104 15.50 1.13 5.26
C GLY A 104 14.55 1.41 4.11
N ALA A 105 14.95 2.34 3.23
CA ALA A 105 14.17 2.74 2.05
C ALA A 105 14.98 2.41 0.78
N HIS A 106 14.36 1.68 -0.14
CA HIS A 106 15.00 1.19 -1.37
C HIS A 106 14.13 1.49 -2.58
N LEU A 107 14.69 2.15 -3.59
CA LEU A 107 14.05 2.24 -4.90
C LEU A 107 13.89 0.84 -5.47
N ARG A 108 12.67 0.47 -5.83
CA ARG A 108 12.32 -0.85 -6.38
C ARG A 108 11.28 -0.69 -7.47
N THR A 109 11.33 -1.58 -8.45
CA THR A 109 10.26 -1.78 -9.42
C THR A 109 9.59 -3.11 -9.13
N ILE A 110 8.29 -3.11 -8.88
CA ILE A 110 7.52 -4.32 -8.61
C ILE A 110 6.39 -4.39 -9.64
N GLY A 111 6.41 -5.44 -10.47
CA GLY A 111 5.57 -5.51 -11.65
C GLY A 111 5.96 -4.42 -12.65
N ASP A 112 4.99 -3.57 -13.01
CA ASP A 112 5.16 -2.46 -13.95
C ASP A 112 5.35 -1.10 -13.27
N GLU A 113 5.43 -1.05 -11.93
CA GLU A 113 5.46 0.21 -11.19
C GLU A 113 6.75 0.38 -10.39
N ALA A 114 7.39 1.53 -10.60
CA ALA A 114 8.52 1.97 -9.80
C ALA A 114 8.04 2.67 -8.52
N GLY A 115 8.78 2.54 -7.43
CA GLY A 115 8.45 3.17 -6.16
C GLY A 115 9.54 2.95 -5.13
N VAL A 116 9.17 3.14 -3.86
CA VAL A 116 10.08 2.92 -2.73
C VAL A 116 9.53 1.82 -1.84
N TYR A 117 10.37 0.83 -1.58
CA TYR A 117 10.15 -0.21 -0.59
C TYR A 117 10.74 0.24 0.75
N PHE A 118 9.91 0.24 1.79
CA PHE A 118 10.28 0.60 3.16
C PHE A 118 10.23 -0.63 4.05
N ALA A 119 11.26 -0.82 4.87
CA ALA A 119 11.28 -1.83 5.91
C ALA A 119 11.97 -1.36 7.19
N VAL A 120 11.37 -1.67 8.34
CA VAL A 120 11.91 -1.32 9.66
C VAL A 120 11.64 -2.44 10.67
N TRP A 121 12.60 -2.69 11.55
CA TRP A 121 12.43 -3.63 12.64
C TRP A 121 11.90 -2.90 13.87
N ALA A 122 10.70 -3.27 14.31
CA ALA A 122 10.04 -2.69 15.48
C ALA A 122 9.13 -3.74 16.13
N PRO A 123 9.70 -4.77 16.79
CA PRO A 123 8.97 -5.98 17.18
C PRO A 123 7.87 -5.71 18.21
N ASN A 124 8.07 -4.70 19.06
CA ASN A 124 7.15 -4.32 20.13
C ASN A 124 6.17 -3.21 19.72
N ALA A 125 6.27 -2.68 18.50
CA ALA A 125 5.35 -1.65 18.03
C ALA A 125 3.94 -2.22 17.84
N GLN A 126 2.92 -1.43 18.18
CA GLN A 126 1.53 -1.79 17.93
C GLN A 126 1.10 -1.47 16.49
N ARG A 127 1.69 -0.42 15.92
CA ARG A 127 1.51 0.06 14.55
C ARG A 127 2.80 0.74 14.13
N VAL A 128 3.12 0.66 12.85
CA VAL A 128 4.11 1.52 12.20
C VAL A 128 3.48 2.04 10.92
N SER A 129 3.72 3.31 10.60
CA SER A 129 3.38 3.94 9.33
C SER A 129 4.60 4.61 8.69
N VAL A 130 4.60 4.74 7.37
CA VAL A 130 5.57 5.60 6.67
C VAL A 130 4.90 6.96 6.45
N VAL A 131 5.53 8.02 6.96
CA VAL A 131 5.06 9.40 6.78
C VAL A 131 6.09 10.20 6.00
N GLY A 132 5.65 11.15 5.18
CA GLY A 132 6.55 12.00 4.42
C GLY A 132 5.80 13.03 3.58
N ASP A 133 6.54 13.72 2.72
CA ASP A 133 6.00 14.80 1.89
C ASP A 133 4.85 14.31 0.97
N PHE A 134 4.90 13.03 0.58
CA PHE A 134 3.93 12.39 -0.32
C PHE A 134 2.54 12.13 0.31
N ASN A 135 2.42 12.15 1.63
CA ASN A 135 1.16 11.94 2.33
C ASN A 135 0.84 13.04 3.34
N GLY A 136 1.44 14.22 3.17
CA GLY A 136 1.22 15.36 4.06
C GLY A 136 1.66 15.09 5.50
N TRP A 137 2.59 14.15 5.70
CA TRP A 137 3.03 13.69 7.02
C TRP A 137 1.90 13.06 7.87
N ASP A 138 0.85 12.51 7.25
CA ASP A 138 -0.26 11.86 7.94
C ASP A 138 -0.02 10.34 8.12
N GLY A 139 0.29 9.92 9.35
CA GLY A 139 0.51 8.52 9.71
C GLY A 139 -0.70 7.59 9.52
N ARG A 140 -1.90 8.11 9.28
CA ARG A 140 -3.09 7.30 9.01
C ARG A 140 -3.14 6.77 7.57
N VAL A 141 -2.47 7.43 6.63
CA VAL A 141 -2.59 7.16 5.19
C VAL A 141 -1.82 5.91 4.76
N ASN A 142 -0.60 5.72 5.29
CA ASN A 142 0.28 4.63 4.88
C ASN A 142 0.75 3.74 6.06
N PRO A 143 -0.17 3.08 6.80
CA PRO A 143 0.21 2.03 7.74
C PRO A 143 0.92 0.86 7.06
N MET A 144 1.98 0.38 7.72
CA MET A 144 2.83 -0.72 7.24
C MET A 144 2.25 -2.08 7.62
N ARG A 145 2.62 -3.11 6.86
CA ARG A 145 2.30 -4.51 7.16
C ARG A 145 3.34 -5.08 8.11
N ARG A 146 2.88 -5.68 9.21
CA ARG A 146 3.75 -6.50 10.08
C ARG A 146 3.95 -7.88 9.48
N LEU A 147 5.19 -8.29 9.28
CA LEU A 147 5.58 -9.66 8.96
C LEU A 147 5.58 -10.46 10.26
N LEU A 148 4.61 -11.38 10.37
CA LEU A 148 4.39 -12.13 11.61
C LEU A 148 5.61 -13.02 11.92
N GLY A 149 6.01 -13.06 13.19
CA GLY A 149 7.14 -13.85 13.67
C GLY A 149 8.48 -13.11 13.69
N SER A 150 8.71 -12.11 12.83
CA SER A 150 10.00 -11.39 12.78
C SER A 150 9.99 -10.02 13.48
N GLY A 151 8.81 -9.42 13.68
CA GLY A 151 8.70 -8.05 14.18
C GLY A 151 9.11 -6.98 13.16
N VAL A 152 9.27 -7.37 11.90
CA VAL A 152 9.58 -6.48 10.78
C VAL A 152 8.29 -5.89 10.22
N TRP A 153 8.34 -4.62 9.88
CA TRP A 153 7.27 -3.89 9.21
C TRP A 153 7.74 -3.52 7.82
N GLU A 154 6.90 -3.72 6.82
CA GLU A 154 7.20 -3.37 5.43
C GLU A 154 6.01 -2.69 4.72
N LEU A 155 6.34 -1.89 3.70
CA LEU A 155 5.37 -1.34 2.76
C LEU A 155 6.09 -0.93 1.47
N PHE A 156 5.49 -1.22 0.33
CA PHE A 156 5.90 -0.63 -0.95
C PHE A 156 4.95 0.50 -1.31
N LEU A 157 5.52 1.68 -1.54
CA LEU A 157 4.79 2.85 -2.01
C LEU A 157 5.10 3.10 -3.49
N PRO A 158 4.17 2.81 -4.40
CA PRO A 158 4.34 3.06 -5.83
C PRO A 158 4.39 4.56 -6.14
N GLY A 159 5.12 4.93 -7.19
CA GLY A 159 5.22 6.31 -7.70
C GLY A 159 6.12 7.24 -6.87
N ILE A 160 6.64 6.80 -5.73
CA ILE A 160 7.59 7.58 -4.93
C ILE A 160 8.96 7.61 -5.61
N LYS A 161 9.57 8.79 -5.63
CA LYS A 161 10.87 9.06 -6.27
C LYS A 161 11.98 9.19 -5.24
N GLU A 162 13.22 9.17 -5.74
CA GLU A 162 14.40 9.50 -4.95
C GLU A 162 14.33 10.93 -4.38
N GLY A 163 14.94 11.14 -3.20
CA GLY A 163 15.07 12.46 -2.58
C GLY A 163 13.87 12.89 -1.73
N VAL A 164 12.83 12.06 -1.63
CA VAL A 164 11.65 12.36 -0.81
C VAL A 164 11.96 12.18 0.67
N HIS A 165 11.55 13.16 1.50
CA HIS A 165 11.71 13.05 2.94
C HIS A 165 10.66 12.12 3.55
N TYR A 166 11.09 11.31 4.52
CA TYR A 166 10.20 10.41 5.23
C TYR A 166 10.65 10.17 6.68
N LYS A 167 9.73 9.66 7.50
CA LYS A 167 9.97 9.06 8.82
C LYS A 167 9.07 7.84 9.01
N PHE A 168 9.36 7.07 10.06
CA PHE A 168 8.44 6.06 10.59
C PHE A 168 7.70 6.65 11.80
N GLU A 169 6.39 6.46 11.84
CA GLU A 169 5.50 6.82 12.97
C GLU A 169 4.94 5.57 13.65
#